data_AF-C5BM62-F1
#
_entry.id   AF-C5BM62-F1
#
_cell.length_a   1.000
_cell.length_b   1.000
_cell.length_c   1.000
_cell.angle_alpha   90.00
_cell.angle_beta   90.00
_cell.angle_gamma   90.00
#
_symmetry.space_group_name_H-M   'P 1'
#
loop_
_entity.id
_entity.type
_entity.pdbx_description
1 polymer ?
#
loop_
_entity_poly.entity_id
_entity_poly.type
_entity_poly.pdbx_seq_one_letter_code
_entity_poly.pdbx_strand_id
1 'polypeptide(L)'
;MRNKIIATIALTLGLVGTASAAKIFEYNDPTYGNYPASCTLTPLYGGGSGYTLWNVYSLSCPGHPQLQITREFTQQQYYTNCVVKVNNSNYYTSFNNCDNWRVYSN
;
A
#
# COMPACT_ATOMS: atom_id res chain seq x y z
N MET A 1 -56.83 -36.38 4.00
CA MET A 1 -56.19 -35.22 4.67
C MET A 1 -54.86 -34.97 3.97
N ARG A 2 -54.70 -33.82 3.30
CA ARG A 2 -53.51 -33.50 2.47
C ARG A 2 -52.59 -32.59 3.29
N ASN A 3 -51.47 -33.13 3.75
CA ASN A 3 -50.47 -32.36 4.49
C ASN A 3 -49.63 -31.55 3.49
N LYS A 4 -49.66 -30.22 3.62
CA LYS A 4 -48.79 -29.31 2.87
C LYS A 4 -47.54 -29.06 3.71
N ILE A 5 -46.39 -29.53 3.23
CA ILE A 5 -45.08 -29.22 3.83
C ILE A 5 -44.62 -27.89 3.22
N ILE A 6 -44.53 -26.86 4.05
CA ILE A 6 -43.93 -25.57 3.69
C ILE A 6 -42.47 -25.64 4.14
N ALA A 7 -41.57 -25.87 3.18
CA ALA A 7 -40.13 -25.81 3.41
C ALA A 7 -39.67 -24.36 3.24
N THR A 8 -39.40 -23.69 4.35
CA THR A 8 -38.83 -22.34 4.37
C THR A 8 -37.33 -22.44 4.10
N ILE A 9 -36.91 -22.19 2.86
CA ILE A 9 -35.50 -22.08 2.49
C ILE A 9 -35.03 -20.70 2.98
N ALA A 10 -34.34 -20.68 4.12
CA ALA A 10 -33.64 -19.49 4.59
C ALA A 10 -32.43 -19.25 3.66
N LEU A 11 -32.56 -18.27 2.76
CA LEU A 11 -31.43 -17.71 2.01
C LEU A 11 -30.55 -16.93 2.99
N THR A 12 -29.56 -17.58 3.58
CA THR A 12 -28.46 -16.89 4.25
C THR A 12 -27.56 -16.27 3.17
N LEU A 13 -27.87 -15.04 2.78
CA LEU A 13 -26.97 -14.17 2.04
C LEU A 13 -25.79 -13.82 2.96
N GLY A 14 -24.82 -14.74 3.04
CA GLY A 14 -23.51 -14.45 3.59
C GLY A 14 -22.83 -13.44 2.68
N LEU A 15 -22.75 -12.18 3.13
CA LEU A 15 -21.79 -11.23 2.57
C LEU A 15 -20.40 -11.80 2.83
N VAL A 16 -19.85 -12.50 1.85
CA VAL A 16 -18.41 -12.71 1.73
C VAL A 16 -17.81 -11.33 1.45
N GLY A 17 -17.45 -10.62 2.52
CA GLY A 17 -16.60 -9.45 2.42
C GLY A 17 -15.26 -9.89 1.84
N THR A 18 -15.07 -9.69 0.54
CA THR A 18 -13.75 -9.82 -0.05
C THR A 18 -12.89 -8.72 0.57
N ALA A 19 -11.89 -9.11 1.36
CA ALA A 19 -10.83 -8.20 1.78
C ALA A 19 -10.06 -7.79 0.51
N SER A 20 -10.55 -6.75 -0.16
CA SER A 20 -9.85 -6.15 -1.29
C SER A 20 -8.83 -5.19 -0.72
N ALA A 21 -7.54 -5.47 -0.94
CA ALA A 21 -6.48 -4.57 -0.58
C ALA A 21 -6.78 -3.13 -1.06
N ALA A 22 -6.87 -2.18 -0.13
CA ALA A 22 -7.23 -0.81 -0.42
C ALA A 22 -5.97 0.01 -0.65
N LYS A 23 -5.91 0.77 -1.76
CA LYS A 23 -4.82 1.73 -1.98
C LYS A 23 -4.97 2.85 -0.94
N ILE A 24 -3.97 3.00 -0.08
CA ILE A 24 -3.98 4.02 0.97
C ILE A 24 -3.23 5.29 0.55
N PHE A 25 -2.21 5.14 -0.30
CA PHE A 25 -1.34 6.23 -0.70
C PHE A 25 -0.65 5.93 -2.04
N GLU A 26 -0.37 6.98 -2.80
CA GLU A 26 0.42 6.99 -4.02
C GLU A 26 1.37 8.18 -3.97
N TYR A 27 2.66 7.89 -4.04
CA TYR A 27 3.70 8.89 -4.20
C TYR A 27 3.78 9.28 -5.67
N ASN A 28 3.74 10.60 -5.92
CA ASN A 28 3.92 11.20 -7.24
C ASN A 28 3.03 10.54 -8.33
N ASP A 29 1.72 10.46 -8.05
CA ASP A 29 0.70 10.17 -9.06
C ASP A 29 0.84 11.18 -10.22
N PRO A 30 0.82 10.73 -11.49
CA PRO A 30 1.05 11.61 -12.64
C PRO A 30 -0.02 12.68 -12.84
N THR A 31 -1.19 12.52 -12.22
CA THR A 31 -2.31 13.46 -12.30
C THR A 31 -2.35 14.39 -11.08
N TYR A 32 -2.12 13.84 -9.89
CA TYR A 32 -2.38 14.55 -8.62
C TYR A 32 -1.15 14.75 -7.72
N GLY A 33 0.03 14.24 -8.08
CA GLY A 33 1.19 14.21 -7.20
C GLY A 33 0.98 13.24 -6.04
N ASN A 34 1.37 13.60 -4.81
CA ASN A 34 1.11 12.73 -3.67
C ASN A 34 -0.39 12.65 -3.37
N TYR A 35 -0.97 11.45 -3.44
CA TYR A 35 -2.40 11.22 -3.30
C TYR A 35 -2.71 10.09 -2.29
N PRO A 36 -3.78 10.18 -1.48
CA PRO A 36 -4.66 11.35 -1.34
C PRO A 36 -3.93 12.52 -0.66
N ALA A 37 -4.36 13.74 -0.96
CA ALA A 37 -3.77 14.96 -0.39
C ALA A 37 -3.91 15.05 1.15
N SER A 38 -4.77 14.22 1.73
CA SER A 38 -4.92 14.06 3.18
C SER A 38 -3.78 13.26 3.83
N CYS A 39 -2.99 12.53 3.05
CA CYS A 39 -1.80 11.86 3.54
C CYS A 39 -0.60 12.80 3.53
N THR A 40 0.24 12.70 4.56
CA THR A 40 1.51 13.41 4.67
C THR A 40 2.66 12.43 4.61
N LEU A 41 3.63 12.69 3.73
CA LEU A 41 4.87 11.94 3.64
C LEU A 41 6.04 12.83 4.08
N THR A 42 6.60 12.54 5.25
CA THR A 42 7.67 13.34 5.86
C THR A 42 8.99 12.59 5.76
N PRO A 43 10.06 13.18 5.19
CA PRO A 43 11.38 12.56 5.22
C PRO A 43 11.88 12.47 6.67
N LEU A 44 12.38 11.30 7.07
CA LEU A 44 12.97 11.11 8.40
C LEU A 44 14.49 11.22 8.34
N TYR A 45 15.12 10.34 7.56
CA TYR A 45 16.56 10.30 7.37
C TYR A 45 16.89 9.53 6.10
N GLY A 46 18.11 9.68 5.63
CA GLY A 46 18.61 8.99 4.44
C GLY A 46 20.12 8.79 4.54
N GLY A 47 20.64 7.97 3.64
CA GLY A 47 22.06 7.68 3.58
C GLY A 47 22.43 7.00 2.27
N GLY A 48 23.71 6.66 2.16
CA GLY A 48 24.21 5.96 0.99
C GLY A 48 25.53 5.26 1.28
N SER A 49 25.77 4.17 0.55
CA SER A 49 27.05 3.46 0.56
C SER A 49 27.28 2.79 -0.79
N GLY A 50 28.48 2.95 -1.34
CA GLY A 50 28.84 2.47 -2.66
C GLY A 50 27.89 3.00 -3.73
N TYR A 51 27.14 2.08 -4.36
CA TYR A 51 26.21 2.34 -5.46
C TYR A 51 24.75 2.48 -5.01
N THR A 52 24.48 2.46 -3.69
CA THR A 52 23.14 2.40 -3.14
C THR A 52 22.85 3.63 -2.30
N LEU A 53 21.73 4.29 -2.59
CA LEU A 53 21.13 5.37 -1.82
C LEU A 53 19.84 4.86 -1.18
N TRP A 54 19.59 5.23 0.06
CA TRP A 54 18.34 4.90 0.73
C TRP A 54 17.76 6.11 1.45
N ASN A 55 16.44 6.22 1.43
CA ASN A 55 15.68 7.26 2.11
C ASN A 55 14.57 6.61 2.91
N VAL A 56 14.35 7.11 4.12
CA VAL A 56 13.29 6.67 5.02
C VAL A 56 12.30 7.82 5.21
N TYR A 57 11.02 7.51 5.07
CA TYR A 57 9.92 8.44 5.21
C TYR A 57 8.94 7.94 6.29
N SER A 58 8.29 8.89 6.95
CA SER A 58 7.09 8.65 7.75
C SER A 58 5.87 9.03 6.93
N LEU A 59 4.99 8.06 6.69
CA LEU A 59 3.70 8.25 6.04
C LEU A 59 2.61 8.29 7.11
N SER A 60 1.84 9.37 7.14
CA SER A 60 0.66 9.52 7.99
C SER A 60 -0.57 9.74 7.11
N CYS A 61 -1.55 8.85 7.22
CA CYS A 61 -2.81 8.92 6.48
C CYS A 61 -3.98 8.76 7.47
N PRO A 62 -5.07 9.53 7.34
CA PRO A 62 -6.25 9.37 8.18
C PRO A 62 -6.80 7.94 8.12
N GLY A 63 -7.11 7.36 9.29
CA GLY A 63 -7.63 5.98 9.39
C GLY A 63 -6.55 4.88 9.35
N HIS A 64 -5.27 5.25 9.24
CA HIS A 64 -4.14 4.31 9.24
C HIS A 64 -3.13 4.67 10.33
N PRO A 65 -2.41 3.70 10.89
CA PRO A 65 -1.27 3.98 11.76
C PRO A 65 -0.19 4.73 10.96
N GLN A 66 0.69 5.42 11.67
CA GLN A 66 1.89 5.98 11.04
C GLN A 66 2.76 4.83 10.50
N LEU A 67 3.12 4.90 9.22
CA LEU A 67 3.91 3.89 8.53
C LEU A 67 5.30 4.43 8.23
N GLN A 68 6.31 3.58 8.34
CA GLN A 68 7.66 3.90 7.89
C GLN A 68 7.89 3.28 6.52
N ILE A 69 8.29 4.09 5.55
CA ILE A 69 8.58 3.67 4.18
C ILE A 69 10.08 3.81 3.93
N THR A 70 10.72 2.75 3.44
CA THR A 70 12.12 2.77 2.99
C THR A 70 12.16 2.67 1.48
N ARG A 71 12.78 3.66 0.83
CA ARG A 71 13.10 3.65 -0.60
C ARG A 71 14.60 3.42 -0.75
N GLU A 72 14.98 2.34 -1.40
CA GLU A 72 16.35 2.01 -1.76
C GLU A 72 16.52 2.12 -3.27
N PHE A 73 17.52 2.85 -3.71
CA PHE A 73 17.89 3.04 -5.10
C PHE A 73 19.33 2.61 -5.28
N THR A 74 19.58 1.64 -6.16
CA THR A 74 20.92 1.14 -6.49
C THR A 74 21.22 1.42 -7.94
N GLN A 75 22.35 2.08 -8.21
CA GLN A 75 22.82 2.43 -9.55
C GLN A 75 24.26 1.94 -9.78
N GLN A 76 24.40 0.91 -10.59
CA GLN A 76 25.67 0.38 -11.10
C GLN A 76 25.73 0.56 -12.61
N GLN A 77 26.93 0.45 -13.20
CA GLN A 77 27.21 0.78 -14.61
C GLN A 77 26.23 0.20 -15.64
N TYR A 78 25.62 -0.96 -15.37
CA TYR A 78 24.64 -1.60 -16.25
C TYR A 78 23.36 -2.04 -15.52
N TYR A 79 23.14 -1.55 -14.29
CA TYR A 79 22.02 -2.00 -13.46
C TYR A 79 21.48 -0.85 -12.63
N THR A 80 20.19 -0.56 -12.80
CA THR A 80 19.46 0.36 -11.93
C THR A 80 18.31 -0.39 -11.30
N ASN A 81 18.19 -0.30 -9.98
CA ASN A 81 17.13 -0.94 -9.23
C ASN A 81 16.56 0.00 -8.20
N CYS A 82 15.25 -0.12 -8.01
CA CYS A 82 14.55 0.56 -6.95
C CYS A 82 13.69 -0.41 -6.17
N VAL A 83 13.80 -0.34 -4.85
CA VAL A 83 12.95 -1.11 -3.95
C VAL A 83 12.33 -0.15 -2.97
N VAL A 84 11.00 -0.13 -2.92
CA VAL A 84 10.24 0.56 -1.88
C VAL A 84 9.65 -0.51 -0.97
N LYS A 85 9.74 -0.31 0.34
CA LYS A 85 9.22 -1.22 1.35
C LYS A 85 8.48 -0.43 2.42
N VAL A 86 7.39 -1.00 2.92
CA VAL A 86 6.72 -0.51 4.12
C VAL A 86 7.11 -1.39 5.31
N ASN A 87 7.53 -0.77 6.40
CA ASN A 87 7.93 -1.47 7.63
C ASN A 87 6.69 -1.77 8.49
N ASN A 88 5.72 -2.47 7.92
CA ASN A 88 4.51 -2.94 8.62
C ASN A 88 3.90 -4.11 7.83
N SER A 89 3.68 -5.25 8.48
CA SER A 89 3.18 -6.48 7.81
C SER A 89 1.72 -6.40 7.36
N ASN A 90 0.94 -5.44 7.85
CA ASN A 90 -0.45 -5.23 7.42
C ASN A 90 -0.55 -4.37 6.16
N TYR A 91 0.59 -3.97 5.59
CA TYR A 91 0.68 -3.11 4.42
C TYR A 91 1.70 -3.67 3.44
N TYR A 92 1.56 -3.29 2.18
CA TYR A 92 2.53 -3.61 1.15
C TYR A 92 2.65 -2.47 0.14
N THR A 93 3.71 -2.53 -0.67
CA THR A 93 3.97 -1.54 -1.73
C THR A 93 3.86 -2.16 -3.11
N SER A 94 3.42 -1.40 -4.11
CA SER A 94 3.40 -1.80 -5.52
C SER A 94 3.72 -0.61 -6.43
N PHE A 95 3.92 -0.87 -7.73
CA PHE A 95 4.35 0.12 -8.74
C PHE A 95 5.67 0.81 -8.38
N ASN A 96 6.65 0.07 -7.86
CA ASN A 96 7.89 0.62 -7.31
C ASN A 96 8.93 0.98 -8.40
N ASN A 97 8.82 2.14 -9.04
CA ASN A 97 9.82 2.63 -10.01
C ASN A 97 10.65 3.81 -9.48
N CYS A 98 10.74 3.96 -8.16
CA CYS A 98 11.46 5.02 -7.43
C CYS A 98 10.85 6.42 -7.51
N ASP A 99 10.24 6.75 -8.64
CA ASP A 99 9.63 8.06 -8.87
C ASP A 99 8.11 8.02 -8.75
N ASN A 100 7.50 6.84 -8.77
CA ASN A 100 6.12 6.56 -8.42
C ASN A 100 6.13 5.25 -7.61
N TRP A 101 5.29 5.19 -6.58
CA TRP A 101 5.06 3.97 -5.79
C TRP A 101 3.78 4.13 -4.98
N ARG A 102 3.17 3.01 -4.64
CA ARG A 102 1.85 2.95 -4.01
C ARG A 102 1.92 2.09 -2.75
N VAL A 103 1.17 2.47 -1.74
CA VAL A 103 0.99 1.69 -0.51
C VAL A 103 -0.44 1.22 -0.43
N TYR A 104 -0.61 -0.04 -0.03
CA TYR A 104 -1.88 -0.70 0.12
C TYR A 104 -1.98 -1.32 1.51
N SER A 105 -3.18 -1.36 2.08
CA SER A 105 -3.47 -2.24 3.22
C SER A 105 -3.74 -3.65 2.70
N ASN A 106 -3.31 -4.67 3.44
CA ASN A 106 -3.73 -6.05 3.21
C ASN A 106 -5.23 -6.25 3.47
#